data_AF-A0AAD9K2R5-F1
#
_entry.id   AF-A0AAD9K2R5-F1
#
_cell.length_a   1.000
_cell.length_b   1.000
_cell.length_c   1.000
_cell.angle_alpha   90.00
_cell.angle_beta   90.00
_cell.angle_gamma   90.00
#
_symmetry.space_group_name_H-M   'P 1'
#
loop_
_entity.id
_entity.type
_entity.pdbx_description
1 polymer ?
#
loop_
_entity_poly.entity_id
_entity_poly.type
_entity_poly.pdbx_seq_one_letter_code
_entity_poly.pdbx_strand_id
1 'polypeptide(L)'
;MFIYPSSAGCVHSKRGNMVVDKPVMLVINKKGLKKRKTVMSSRLERLPDNTTPVWQLDLTSTGCFVCLLGAVAYVVMSTKKKVSAIVKKNNSRRAKKVRSISMSLDLECPGRIPHGNHLSSPQEVTYMKKPARPARLIPDRNRTVSACEFVEQYLAKESLTKSELLLRLSKLSSNMRLDEDRFPFSVLPPDCKLKVFSFLTSKERGVAAQVCTEWRALIKTSSLWNVVDFTTFPLCHVQSGNHECSELCYAMYRQRMKKFFNYMNVVRPVLKQLRFSFDIGDFKDGWLDCLLGLLDSARCQELEFAHLNWKESPLKPFQRDSITWSSNDYKDLMWHHRQRQRLFTNFFDQFTAAAPNVSELILPFDWSLRSLRALTRLQCLERLVLEKYFVFQTLEQGHLDQLFQGLPGLRHLTLEVWTPSGYGLLMYSIDADNLQYLDVSQCRGFYLQSLYAPSLEVFKMSRHSWTGPLTNVDSRDVPCVHQVLCEGAPELIQINNHLLHPDWRENIYPELATILNDVCSCRQHNSNWVL
;
A
#
# COMPACT_ATOMS: atom_id res chain seq x y z
N MET A 1 -18.02 36.52 -0.90
CA MET A 1 -18.06 37.98 -0.95
C MET A 1 -16.65 38.44 -1.27
N PHE A 2 -16.38 38.77 -2.53
CA PHE A 2 -15.06 39.25 -2.98
C PHE A 2 -15.25 40.65 -3.53
N ILE A 3 -14.54 41.60 -2.91
CA ILE A 3 -14.46 43.00 -3.30
C ILE A 3 -13.29 43.10 -4.27
N TYR A 4 -13.54 43.61 -5.47
CA TYR A 4 -12.50 44.05 -6.41
C TYR A 4 -12.32 45.57 -6.29
N PRO A 5 -11.10 46.10 -6.41
CA PRO A 5 -10.90 47.52 -6.68
C PRO A 5 -11.10 47.79 -8.18
N SER A 6 -11.84 48.86 -8.44
CA SER A 6 -12.09 49.44 -9.75
C SER A 6 -10.89 50.24 -10.25
N SER A 7 -10.61 50.14 -11.55
CA SER A 7 -9.94 51.20 -12.29
C SER A 7 -10.62 51.35 -13.63
N ALA A 8 -11.21 52.54 -13.81
CA ALA A 8 -11.92 52.99 -15.00
C ALA A 8 -10.95 53.34 -16.14
N GLY A 9 -11.43 53.15 -17.37
CA GLY A 9 -10.80 53.65 -18.60
C GLY A 9 -11.79 53.54 -19.75
N CYS A 10 -12.35 54.68 -20.13
CA CYS A 10 -13.46 54.86 -21.08
C CYS A 10 -12.91 55.20 -22.47
N VAL A 11 -13.32 54.50 -23.55
CA VAL A 11 -13.36 55.05 -24.93
C VAL A 11 -14.49 54.36 -25.72
N HIS A 12 -15.28 55.19 -26.43
CA HIS A 12 -16.44 54.88 -27.28
C HIS A 12 -16.18 53.92 -28.45
N SER A 13 -17.21 53.14 -28.86
CA SER A 13 -17.92 53.33 -30.14
C SER A 13 -18.88 52.17 -30.52
N LYS A 14 -20.13 52.55 -30.83
CA LYS A 14 -21.12 51.99 -31.78
C LYS A 14 -21.81 50.62 -31.57
N ARG A 15 -23.10 50.76 -31.17
CA ARG A 15 -24.36 50.17 -31.68
C ARG A 15 -24.34 48.85 -32.47
N GLY A 16 -25.10 47.89 -31.96
CA GLY A 16 -25.80 46.85 -32.73
C GLY A 16 -26.88 46.19 -31.86
N ASN A 17 -28.16 46.40 -32.18
CA ASN A 17 -29.32 45.77 -31.53
C ASN A 17 -29.48 44.32 -32.01
N MET A 18 -29.77 43.36 -31.12
CA MET A 18 -30.97 42.50 -31.21
C MET A 18 -31.06 41.49 -30.04
N VAL A 19 -32.20 41.57 -29.36
CA VAL A 19 -33.05 40.53 -28.73
C VAL A 19 -32.48 39.13 -28.53
N VAL A 20 -32.38 38.67 -27.27
CA VAL A 20 -32.50 37.26 -26.88
C VAL A 20 -33.21 37.14 -25.52
N ASP A 21 -34.13 36.18 -25.44
CA ASP A 21 -35.06 35.82 -24.38
C ASP A 21 -34.43 35.56 -22.99
N LYS A 22 -35.19 35.90 -21.95
CA LYS A 22 -34.92 35.51 -20.55
C LYS A 22 -35.68 34.24 -20.19
N PRO A 23 -35.04 33.17 -19.70
CA PRO A 23 -35.76 32.09 -19.04
C PRO A 23 -36.02 32.39 -17.56
N VAL A 24 -37.21 31.97 -17.16
CA VAL A 24 -37.88 32.08 -15.86
C VAL A 24 -37.16 31.25 -14.79
N MET A 25 -36.84 31.86 -13.64
CA MET A 25 -36.39 31.13 -12.44
C MET A 25 -37.57 30.73 -11.55
N LEU A 26 -37.78 29.43 -11.40
CA LEU A 26 -38.69 28.82 -10.43
C LEU A 26 -38.04 28.77 -9.04
N VAL A 27 -38.62 29.53 -8.11
CA VAL A 27 -38.29 29.51 -6.69
C VAL A 27 -39.10 28.40 -6.01
N ILE A 28 -38.44 27.32 -5.57
CA ILE A 28 -39.08 26.28 -4.76
C ILE A 28 -38.75 26.50 -3.28
N ASN A 29 -39.78 26.92 -2.55
CA ASN A 29 -39.79 27.13 -1.10
C ASN A 29 -40.21 25.81 -0.41
N LYS A 30 -39.35 25.22 0.43
CA LYS A 30 -39.70 24.02 1.24
C LYS A 30 -39.95 24.42 2.69
N LYS A 31 -41.23 24.58 3.04
CA LYS A 31 -41.71 24.53 4.43
C LYS A 31 -42.60 23.31 4.63
N GLY A 32 -42.17 22.47 5.58
CA GLY A 32 -42.99 21.78 6.58
C GLY A 32 -44.07 20.79 6.14
N LEU A 33 -43.97 19.55 6.60
CA LEU A 33 -45.16 18.78 7.01
C LEU A 33 -44.81 17.71 8.05
N LYS A 34 -45.54 17.80 9.17
CA LYS A 34 -45.57 16.86 10.30
C LYS A 34 -46.51 15.70 9.99
N LYS A 35 -46.14 14.53 10.51
CA LYS A 35 -46.95 13.40 11.06
C LYS A 35 -48.25 13.01 10.34
N ARG A 36 -48.36 11.72 9.99
CA ARG A 36 -49.54 10.91 10.30
C ARG A 36 -49.17 9.44 10.55
N LYS A 37 -49.63 8.95 11.72
CA LYS A 37 -49.74 7.53 12.10
C LYS A 37 -50.93 6.93 11.33
N THR A 38 -50.81 5.68 10.91
CA THR A 38 -51.99 4.85 10.61
C THR A 38 -51.79 3.47 11.22
N VAL A 39 -52.80 3.06 11.98
CA VAL A 39 -52.98 1.76 12.64
C VAL A 39 -53.94 0.95 11.78
N MET A 40 -53.66 -0.33 11.55
CA MET A 40 -54.60 -1.45 11.32
C MET A 40 -53.77 -2.72 11.06
N SER A 41 -54.21 -3.95 11.30
CA SER A 41 -55.15 -4.57 12.25
C SER A 41 -55.00 -6.08 11.97
N SER A 42 -54.78 -6.84 13.03
CA SER A 42 -54.97 -8.29 13.22
C SER A 42 -55.55 -9.15 12.08
N ARG A 43 -54.92 -10.30 11.83
CA ARG A 43 -55.65 -11.56 11.60
C ARG A 43 -54.89 -12.77 12.18
N LEU A 44 -55.59 -13.48 13.05
CA LEU A 44 -55.27 -14.78 13.64
C LEU A 44 -55.41 -15.88 12.58
N GLU A 45 -54.55 -16.90 12.66
CA GLU A 45 -54.91 -18.30 12.40
C GLU A 45 -53.97 -19.21 13.21
N ARG A 46 -54.55 -20.25 13.84
CA ARG A 46 -53.90 -21.19 14.78
C ARG A 46 -53.75 -22.58 14.14
N LEU A 47 -52.58 -23.19 14.38
CA LEU A 47 -52.29 -24.60 14.76
C LEU A 47 -52.50 -25.72 13.71
N PRO A 48 -51.75 -26.87 13.77
CA PRO A 48 -51.39 -27.58 14.99
C PRO A 48 -49.95 -28.11 15.16
N ASP A 49 -49.76 -28.62 16.39
CA ASP A 49 -48.59 -29.12 17.10
C ASP A 49 -47.85 -30.32 16.46
N ASN A 50 -46.56 -30.44 16.77
CA ASN A 50 -45.88 -31.72 17.05
C ASN A 50 -44.58 -31.51 17.85
N THR A 51 -44.68 -31.71 19.17
CA THR A 51 -43.84 -32.55 20.06
C THR A 51 -42.29 -32.64 19.90
N THR A 52 -41.58 -31.93 20.81
CA THR A 52 -40.48 -32.35 21.76
C THR A 52 -39.16 -33.02 21.27
N PRO A 53 -38.02 -32.98 22.03
CA PRO A 53 -37.86 -32.55 23.43
C PRO A 53 -36.76 -31.51 23.74
N VAL A 54 -36.98 -30.92 24.92
CA VAL A 54 -36.12 -30.03 25.70
C VAL A 54 -35.11 -30.85 26.52
N TRP A 55 -33.85 -30.43 26.56
CA TRP A 55 -32.92 -30.78 27.64
C TRP A 55 -33.02 -29.71 28.72
N GLN A 56 -33.56 -30.09 29.87
CA GLN A 56 -33.45 -29.34 31.13
C GLN A 56 -32.02 -29.46 31.66
N LEU A 57 -31.44 -28.32 32.03
CA LEU A 57 -30.26 -28.25 32.88
C LEU A 57 -30.63 -27.41 34.09
N ASP A 58 -30.81 -28.09 35.22
CA ASP A 58 -30.98 -27.49 36.54
C ASP A 58 -29.71 -26.72 36.93
N LEU A 59 -29.89 -25.45 37.27
CA LEU A 59 -28.86 -24.56 37.82
C LEU A 59 -29.24 -24.19 39.25
N THR A 60 -28.89 -25.05 40.20
CA THR A 60 -28.78 -24.69 41.61
C THR A 60 -27.37 -24.17 41.88
N SER A 61 -27.16 -22.86 41.73
CA SER A 61 -25.88 -22.23 42.12
C SER A 61 -26.04 -20.72 42.36
N THR A 62 -26.77 -20.37 43.41
CA THR A 62 -26.76 -19.02 44.01
C THR A 62 -25.40 -18.65 44.63
N GLY A 63 -24.47 -19.62 44.81
CA GLY A 63 -23.12 -19.39 45.33
C GLY A 63 -22.13 -18.78 44.32
N CYS A 64 -22.24 -19.09 43.03
CA CYS A 64 -21.28 -18.58 42.02
C CYS A 64 -21.47 -17.10 41.69
N PHE A 65 -22.70 -16.57 41.81
CA PHE A 65 -22.98 -15.17 41.48
C PHE A 65 -22.40 -14.19 42.52
N VAL A 66 -22.38 -14.58 43.80
CA VAL A 66 -21.81 -13.76 44.90
C VAL A 66 -20.29 -13.72 44.81
N CYS A 67 -19.64 -14.83 44.43
CA CYS A 67 -18.19 -14.86 44.23
C CYS A 67 -17.75 -14.03 43.02
N LEU A 68 -18.54 -14.03 41.94
CA LEU A 68 -18.26 -13.23 40.75
C LEU A 68 -18.39 -11.72 41.01
N LEU A 69 -19.41 -11.31 41.77
CA LEU A 69 -19.59 -9.91 42.18
C LEU A 69 -18.50 -9.45 43.15
N GLY A 70 -18.04 -10.32 44.06
CA GLY A 70 -16.90 -10.06 44.95
C GLY A 70 -15.58 -9.85 44.18
N ALA A 71 -15.33 -10.68 43.16
CA ALA A 71 -14.13 -10.56 42.32
C ALA A 71 -14.13 -9.28 41.47
N VAL A 72 -15.29 -8.90 40.90
CA VAL A 72 -15.44 -7.66 40.14
C VAL A 72 -15.26 -6.43 41.04
N ALA A 73 -15.85 -6.43 42.24
CA ALA A 73 -15.69 -5.34 43.20
C ALA A 73 -14.22 -5.19 43.66
N TYR A 74 -13.51 -6.30 43.88
CA TYR A 74 -12.09 -6.29 44.26
C TYR A 74 -11.19 -5.71 43.15
N VAL A 75 -11.44 -6.06 41.89
CA VAL A 75 -10.68 -5.53 40.74
C VAL A 75 -10.94 -4.03 40.53
N VAL A 76 -12.18 -3.57 40.71
CA VAL A 76 -12.53 -2.14 40.60
C VAL A 76 -11.92 -1.32 41.74
N MET A 77 -11.84 -1.88 42.96
CA MET A 77 -11.21 -1.21 44.11
C MET A 77 -9.68 -1.18 44.02
N SER A 78 -9.05 -2.23 43.48
CA SER A 78 -7.60 -2.33 43.30
C SER A 78 -7.07 -1.37 42.21
N THR A 79 -7.85 -1.12 41.16
CA THR A 79 -7.48 -0.21 40.06
C THR A 79 -7.56 1.27 40.47
N LYS A 80 -8.53 1.68 41.30
CA LYS A 80 -8.59 3.05 41.83
C LYS A 80 -7.39 3.43 42.72
N LYS A 81 -6.86 2.48 43.50
CA LYS A 81 -5.68 2.71 44.37
C LYS A 81 -4.38 2.90 43.56
N LYS A 82 -4.22 2.24 42.41
CA LYS A 82 -3.04 2.39 41.53
C LYS A 82 -3.05 3.68 40.71
N VAL A 83 -4.22 4.15 40.27
CA VAL A 83 -4.33 5.40 39.48
C VAL A 83 -4.04 6.65 40.33
N SER A 84 -4.47 6.67 41.60
CA SER A 84 -4.21 7.81 42.50
C SER A 84 -2.71 7.97 42.85
N ALA A 85 -1.96 6.86 42.89
CA ALA A 85 -0.51 6.88 43.16
C ALA A 85 0.34 7.36 41.96
N ILE A 86 -0.14 7.16 40.72
CA ILE A 86 0.58 7.57 39.49
C ILE A 86 0.36 9.07 39.20
N VAL A 87 -0.83 9.60 39.49
CA VAL A 87 -1.14 11.02 39.28
C VAL A 87 -0.36 11.94 40.22
N LYS A 88 -0.09 11.53 41.46
CA LYS A 88 0.74 12.32 42.40
C LYS A 88 2.22 12.37 42.02
N LYS A 89 2.74 11.42 41.24
CA LYS A 89 4.18 11.35 40.89
C LYS A 89 4.56 12.16 39.64
N ASN A 90 3.58 12.50 38.78
CA ASN A 90 3.84 13.22 37.52
C ASN A 90 3.73 14.75 37.63
N ASN A 91 3.17 15.30 38.70
CA ASN A 91 3.04 16.76 38.88
C ASN A 91 4.29 17.46 39.45
N SER A 92 5.36 16.73 39.80
CA SER A 92 6.59 17.35 40.35
C SER A 92 7.77 17.46 39.37
N ARG A 93 7.61 17.04 38.11
CA ARG A 93 8.70 17.07 37.11
C ARG A 93 8.23 17.48 35.72
N ARG A 94 8.04 18.78 35.49
CA ARG A 94 8.36 19.45 34.20
C ARG A 94 8.03 20.95 34.26
N ALA A 95 9.03 21.73 34.66
CA ALA A 95 9.16 23.14 34.31
C ALA A 95 10.59 23.38 33.82
N LYS A 96 10.85 23.09 32.54
CA LYS A 96 12.04 23.62 31.82
C LYS A 96 11.66 23.90 30.37
N LYS A 97 11.54 25.20 30.08
CA LYS A 97 11.50 25.82 28.76
C LYS A 97 12.71 25.39 27.94
N VAL A 98 12.50 24.97 26.71
CA VAL A 98 13.52 25.04 25.65
C VAL A 98 12.86 25.66 24.42
N ARG A 99 13.36 26.83 24.03
CA ARG A 99 13.19 27.42 22.70
C ARG A 99 14.28 26.84 21.81
N SER A 100 13.95 26.44 20.60
CA SER A 100 14.92 26.49 19.49
C SER A 100 14.19 26.68 18.16
N ILE A 101 14.60 27.77 17.52
CA ILE A 101 14.31 28.19 16.15
C ILE A 101 15.21 27.35 15.23
N SER A 102 14.69 26.91 14.08
CA SER A 102 15.51 26.79 12.86
C SER A 102 14.62 26.89 11.62
N MET A 103 14.81 28.00 10.91
CA MET A 103 14.49 28.21 9.51
C MET A 103 15.44 27.40 8.62
N SER A 104 14.94 26.85 7.52
CA SER A 104 15.70 26.75 6.26
C SER A 104 14.73 26.90 5.10
N LEU A 105 14.99 27.89 4.24
CA LEU A 105 14.36 28.06 2.94
C LEU A 105 14.96 27.05 1.97
N ASP A 106 14.12 26.37 1.19
CA ASP A 106 14.47 25.87 -0.14
C ASP A 106 13.35 26.32 -1.08
N LEU A 107 13.60 27.41 -1.80
CA LEU A 107 12.83 27.85 -2.95
C LEU A 107 13.80 27.83 -4.12
N GLU A 108 13.73 26.79 -4.95
CA GLU A 108 14.27 26.85 -6.31
C GLU A 108 13.15 27.32 -7.25
N CYS A 109 13.25 28.57 -7.69
CA CYS A 109 12.56 29.08 -8.87
C CYS A 109 13.61 29.28 -9.97
N PRO A 110 13.40 28.81 -11.21
CA PRO A 110 14.32 29.08 -12.29
C PRO A 110 14.02 30.44 -12.91
N GLY A 111 15.07 31.26 -13.11
CA GLY A 111 15.03 32.38 -14.05
C GLY A 111 15.63 33.68 -13.54
N ARG A 112 16.94 33.85 -13.71
CA ARG A 112 17.58 35.08 -14.23
C ARG A 112 19.10 34.94 -14.31
N ILE A 113 19.63 35.11 -15.51
CA ILE A 113 21.04 35.47 -15.77
C ILE A 113 21.16 36.98 -15.48
N PRO A 114 22.24 37.44 -14.81
CA PRO A 114 23.27 38.16 -15.56
C PRO A 114 24.73 37.96 -15.09
N HIS A 115 25.61 38.27 -16.05
CA HIS A 115 27.06 38.39 -16.06
C HIS A 115 27.78 38.86 -14.77
N GLY A 116 29.02 38.38 -14.60
CA GLY A 116 30.05 39.09 -13.82
C GLY A 116 31.24 38.22 -13.43
N ASN A 117 32.35 38.37 -14.16
CA ASN A 117 33.67 37.82 -13.86
C ASN A 117 34.14 38.15 -12.43
N HIS A 118 34.79 37.21 -11.74
CA HIS A 118 36.02 37.50 -11.00
C HIS A 118 36.78 36.21 -10.64
N LEU A 119 38.08 36.23 -10.96
CA LEU A 119 39.09 35.25 -10.56
C LEU A 119 39.30 35.27 -9.04
N SER A 120 39.44 34.08 -8.44
CA SER A 120 40.48 33.83 -7.44
C SER A 120 40.65 32.32 -7.18
N SER A 121 41.91 31.92 -7.04
CA SER A 121 42.45 30.56 -6.95
C SER A 121 42.16 29.87 -5.61
N PRO A 122 42.42 28.55 -5.49
CA PRO A 122 41.93 27.72 -4.41
C PRO A 122 42.88 27.68 -3.21
N GLN A 123 42.33 27.69 -1.99
CA GLN A 123 43.02 27.25 -0.79
C GLN A 123 42.70 25.78 -0.51
N GLU A 124 43.73 24.95 -0.65
CA GLU A 124 43.75 23.55 -0.21
C GLU A 124 43.57 23.48 1.31
N VAL A 125 42.54 22.77 1.77
CA VAL A 125 42.41 22.32 3.16
C VAL A 125 42.60 20.81 3.19
N THR A 126 43.81 20.42 3.55
CA THR A 126 44.29 19.05 3.71
C THR A 126 43.62 18.40 4.92
N TYR A 127 42.55 17.63 4.72
CA TYR A 127 42.02 16.75 5.75
C TYR A 127 42.78 15.42 5.77
N MET A 128 43.46 15.17 6.90
CA MET A 128 44.14 13.91 7.17
C MET A 128 43.14 12.73 7.19
N LYS A 129 43.23 11.87 6.17
CA LYS A 129 42.59 10.55 6.14
C LYS A 129 43.24 9.64 7.19
N LYS A 130 42.48 9.23 8.20
CA LYS A 130 42.83 8.08 9.04
C LYS A 130 42.78 6.80 8.18
N PRO A 131 43.75 5.89 8.30
CA PRO A 131 43.76 4.67 7.51
C PRO A 131 42.61 3.74 7.92
N ALA A 132 41.87 3.27 6.92
CA ALA A 132 40.84 2.25 7.06
C ALA A 132 41.47 0.94 7.55
N ARG A 133 40.88 0.35 8.59
CA ARG A 133 41.25 -1.01 9.04
C ARG A 133 40.85 -2.01 7.94
N PRO A 134 41.70 -2.99 7.62
CA PRO A 134 41.36 -4.01 6.63
C PRO A 134 40.18 -4.83 7.14
N ALA A 135 39.14 -4.94 6.30
CA ALA A 135 38.00 -5.81 6.53
C ALA A 135 38.50 -7.26 6.66
N ARG A 136 38.23 -7.87 7.82
CA ARG A 136 38.42 -9.32 7.98
C ARG A 136 37.43 -10.00 7.05
N LEU A 137 37.95 -10.73 6.06
CA LEU A 137 37.21 -11.76 5.33
C LEU A 137 36.66 -12.75 6.35
N ILE A 138 35.36 -12.66 6.63
CA ILE A 138 34.62 -13.69 7.35
C ILE A 138 34.32 -14.76 6.29
N PRO A 139 34.82 -16.00 6.45
CA PRO A 139 34.53 -17.05 5.48
C PRO A 139 33.03 -17.37 5.49
N ASP A 140 32.45 -17.48 4.30
CA ASP A 140 31.08 -17.91 3.99
C ASP A 140 30.71 -19.20 4.72
N ARG A 141 30.22 -19.09 5.95
CA ARG A 141 29.75 -20.23 6.77
C ARG A 141 28.24 -20.40 6.78
N ASN A 142 27.49 -19.53 6.11
CA ASN A 142 26.02 -19.52 6.15
C ASN A 142 25.38 -19.61 4.75
N ARG A 143 25.95 -20.41 3.85
CA ARG A 143 25.21 -20.87 2.68
C ARG A 143 24.14 -21.84 3.20
N THR A 144 22.90 -21.36 3.31
CA THR A 144 21.76 -22.23 3.61
C THR A 144 21.52 -23.13 2.41
N VAL A 145 22.05 -24.34 2.47
CA VAL A 145 21.69 -25.43 1.58
C VAL A 145 20.18 -25.61 1.67
N SER A 146 19.48 -25.63 0.53
CA SER A 146 18.04 -25.89 0.51
C SER A 146 17.74 -27.20 1.27
N ALA A 147 16.63 -27.27 2.00
CA ALA A 147 16.27 -28.53 2.69
C ALA A 147 16.19 -29.72 1.73
N CYS A 148 15.83 -29.48 0.45
CA CYS A 148 15.88 -30.51 -0.59
C CYS A 148 17.32 -30.87 -0.95
N GLU A 149 18.21 -29.90 -1.06
CA GLU A 149 19.61 -30.09 -1.44
C GLU A 149 20.43 -30.72 -0.29
N PHE A 150 20.05 -30.48 0.97
CA PHE A 150 20.61 -31.18 2.12
C PHE A 150 20.04 -32.59 2.25
N VAL A 151 18.74 -32.81 2.00
CA VAL A 151 18.16 -34.16 1.94
C VAL A 151 18.78 -34.95 0.80
N GLU A 152 19.01 -34.37 -0.37
CA GLU A 152 19.71 -35.00 -1.49
C GLU A 152 21.18 -35.26 -1.17
N GLN A 153 21.89 -34.31 -0.55
CA GLN A 153 23.28 -34.52 -0.09
C GLN A 153 23.38 -35.53 1.06
N TYR A 154 22.38 -35.61 1.93
CA TYR A 154 22.30 -36.56 3.04
C TYR A 154 21.95 -37.96 2.52
N LEU A 155 21.02 -38.07 1.56
CA LEU A 155 20.71 -39.30 0.81
C LEU A 155 21.85 -39.73 -0.12
N ALA A 156 22.72 -38.80 -0.54
CA ALA A 156 23.91 -39.10 -1.33
C ALA A 156 25.13 -39.46 -0.45
N LYS A 157 25.23 -38.92 0.78
CA LYS A 157 26.31 -39.22 1.74
C LYS A 157 26.06 -40.46 2.58
N GLU A 158 24.82 -40.68 2.98
CA GLU A 158 24.39 -41.94 3.57
C GLU A 158 23.75 -42.74 2.45
N SER A 159 24.40 -43.84 2.05
CA SER A 159 23.86 -44.86 1.16
C SER A 159 22.69 -45.63 1.80
N LEU A 160 21.74 -44.90 2.39
CA LEU A 160 20.54 -45.43 3.00
C LEU A 160 19.52 -45.59 1.88
N THR A 161 19.42 -46.82 1.38
CA THR A 161 18.45 -47.16 0.36
C THR A 161 17.04 -46.84 0.85
N LYS A 162 16.13 -46.45 -0.06
CA LYS A 162 14.71 -46.20 0.24
C LYS A 162 14.08 -47.32 1.08
N SER A 163 14.51 -48.56 0.86
CA SER A 163 14.13 -49.75 1.63
C SER A 163 14.52 -49.68 3.11
N GLU A 164 15.64 -49.08 3.46
CA GLU A 164 16.15 -49.04 4.83
C GLU A 164 15.57 -47.86 5.63
N LEU A 165 15.24 -46.75 4.97
CA LEU A 165 14.36 -45.71 5.54
C LEU A 165 12.97 -46.27 5.84
N LEU A 166 12.39 -47.03 4.91
CA LEU A 166 11.11 -47.72 5.12
C LEU A 166 11.18 -48.74 6.25
N LEU A 167 12.32 -49.45 6.40
CA LEU A 167 12.53 -50.40 7.49
C LEU A 167 12.71 -49.73 8.85
N ARG A 168 13.31 -48.54 8.90
CA ARG A 168 13.41 -47.74 10.13
C ARG A 168 12.06 -47.13 10.50
N LEU A 169 11.29 -46.66 9.52
CA LEU A 169 9.91 -46.20 9.72
C LEU A 169 8.99 -47.35 10.16
N SER A 170 9.16 -48.55 9.61
CA SER A 170 8.39 -49.73 10.03
C SER A 170 8.77 -50.22 11.43
N LYS A 171 10.07 -50.16 11.81
CA LYS A 171 10.52 -50.47 13.18
C LYS A 171 10.07 -49.42 14.21
N LEU A 172 10.01 -48.15 13.82
CA LEU A 172 9.40 -47.09 14.65
C LEU A 172 7.89 -47.34 14.79
N SER A 173 7.23 -47.76 13.70
CA SER A 173 5.80 -48.13 13.71
C SER A 173 5.50 -49.37 14.56
N SER A 174 6.39 -50.36 14.62
CA SER A 174 6.13 -51.61 15.36
C SER A 174 6.36 -51.49 16.87
N ASN A 175 7.18 -50.54 17.32
CA ASN A 175 7.42 -50.27 18.74
C ASN A 175 6.43 -49.27 19.35
N MET A 176 5.65 -48.59 18.52
CA MET A 176 4.53 -47.80 19.00
C MET A 176 3.30 -48.70 19.01
N ARG A 177 2.91 -49.20 20.19
CA ARG A 177 1.49 -49.47 20.47
C ARG A 177 0.77 -48.13 20.40
N LEU A 178 0.56 -47.65 19.18
CA LEU A 178 -0.29 -46.52 18.92
C LEU A 178 -1.67 -46.98 19.35
N ASP A 179 -2.33 -46.19 20.21
CA ASP A 179 -3.76 -45.95 20.02
C ASP A 179 -3.91 -45.76 18.51
N GLU A 180 -4.51 -46.74 17.80
CA GLU A 180 -4.47 -46.85 16.33
C GLU A 180 -5.01 -45.59 15.63
N ASP A 181 -5.61 -44.67 16.38
CA ASP A 181 -6.24 -43.45 15.92
C ASP A 181 -5.38 -42.17 15.99
N ARG A 182 -4.12 -42.18 16.50
CA ARG A 182 -3.35 -40.92 16.67
C ARG A 182 -1.90 -40.96 16.18
N PHE A 183 -1.63 -40.18 15.13
CA PHE A 183 -0.29 -39.92 14.61
C PHE A 183 0.60 -39.20 15.66
N PRO A 184 1.78 -39.75 16.01
CA PRO A 184 2.62 -39.24 17.10
C PRO A 184 3.53 -38.09 16.64
N PHE A 185 2.95 -36.90 16.46
CA PHE A 185 3.68 -35.72 15.96
C PHE A 185 4.96 -35.40 16.75
N SER A 186 4.99 -35.67 18.07
CA SER A 186 6.16 -35.43 18.93
C SER A 186 7.39 -36.25 18.55
N VAL A 187 7.23 -37.40 17.89
CA VAL A 187 8.34 -38.29 17.50
C VAL A 187 9.00 -37.84 16.19
N LEU A 188 8.36 -36.95 15.44
CA LEU A 188 8.92 -36.46 14.18
C LEU A 188 10.24 -35.68 14.38
N PRO A 189 11.20 -35.81 13.44
CA PRO A 189 12.36 -34.93 13.39
C PRO A 189 11.95 -33.45 13.30
N PRO A 190 12.74 -32.51 13.87
CA PRO A 190 12.42 -31.09 13.86
C PRO A 190 12.13 -30.53 12.46
N ASP A 191 12.89 -30.93 11.44
CA ASP A 191 12.71 -30.44 10.07
C ASP A 191 11.36 -30.88 9.46
N CYS A 192 10.91 -32.09 9.77
CA CYS A 192 9.58 -32.57 9.36
C CYS A 192 8.49 -31.75 10.05
N LYS A 193 8.65 -31.44 11.35
CA LYS A 193 7.70 -30.59 12.09
C LYS A 193 7.65 -29.18 11.52
N LEU A 194 8.81 -28.59 11.21
CA LEU A 194 8.90 -27.28 10.56
C LEU A 194 8.25 -27.30 9.17
N LYS A 195 8.45 -28.37 8.39
CA LYS A 195 7.79 -28.52 7.09
C LYS A 195 6.27 -28.56 7.24
N VAL A 196 5.73 -29.26 8.24
CA VAL A 196 4.29 -29.23 8.54
C VAL A 196 3.84 -27.82 8.91
N PHE A 197 4.56 -27.12 9.80
CA PHE A 197 4.22 -25.75 10.17
C PHE A 197 4.35 -24.73 9.03
N SER A 198 5.14 -25.02 8.00
CA SER A 198 5.28 -24.14 6.83
C SER A 198 3.97 -24.00 6.04
N PHE A 199 3.10 -25.01 6.08
CA PHE A 199 1.78 -24.98 5.42
C PHE A 199 0.72 -24.20 6.21
N LEU A 200 1.01 -23.83 7.46
CA LEU A 200 0.08 -23.07 8.29
C LEU A 200 0.13 -21.58 7.95
N THR A 201 -1.03 -20.93 7.99
CA THR A 201 -1.16 -19.47 7.96
C THR A 201 -0.58 -18.83 9.23
N SER A 202 -0.32 -17.51 9.20
CA SER A 202 0.15 -16.75 10.38
C SER A 202 -0.78 -16.92 11.60
N LYS A 203 -2.09 -17.00 11.37
CA LYS A 203 -3.08 -17.23 12.43
C LYS A 203 -2.96 -18.64 13.00
N GLU A 204 -2.90 -19.65 12.16
CA GLU A 204 -2.80 -21.06 12.57
C GLU A 204 -1.48 -21.33 13.30
N ARG A 205 -0.38 -20.72 12.88
CA ARG A 205 0.89 -20.75 13.63
C ARG A 205 0.74 -20.15 15.02
N GLY A 206 0.00 -19.05 15.15
CA GLY A 206 -0.32 -18.46 16.45
C GLY A 206 -1.11 -19.40 17.37
N VAL A 207 -1.99 -20.24 16.81
CA VAL A 207 -2.73 -21.28 17.55
C VAL A 207 -1.81 -22.46 17.89
N ALA A 208 -1.04 -22.95 16.92
CA ALA A 208 -0.09 -24.04 17.11
C ALA A 208 0.97 -23.72 18.19
N ALA A 209 1.39 -22.46 18.31
CA ALA A 209 2.33 -22.02 19.35
C ALA A 209 1.77 -22.06 20.79
N GLN A 210 0.47 -22.34 20.94
CA GLN A 210 -0.20 -22.50 22.23
C GLN A 210 -0.33 -23.96 22.67
N VAL A 211 -0.03 -24.93 21.80
CA VAL A 211 -0.17 -26.36 22.08
C VAL A 211 0.84 -26.84 23.14
N CYS A 212 2.13 -26.64 22.90
CA CYS A 212 3.19 -26.98 23.86
C CYS A 212 4.43 -26.09 23.69
N THR A 213 5.39 -26.21 24.60
CA THR A 213 6.65 -25.43 24.60
C THR A 213 7.52 -25.74 23.39
N GLU A 214 7.56 -26.99 22.94
CA GLU A 214 8.29 -27.41 21.75
C GLU A 214 7.73 -26.75 20.48
N TRP A 215 6.40 -26.82 20.26
CA TRP A 215 5.75 -26.20 19.11
C TRP A 215 5.97 -24.69 19.11
N ARG A 216 5.87 -24.05 20.27
CA ARG A 216 6.17 -22.63 20.42
C ARG A 216 7.62 -22.29 20.02
N ALA A 217 8.58 -23.13 20.38
CA ALA A 217 9.98 -22.95 20.00
C ALA A 217 10.17 -23.12 18.49
N LEU A 218 9.60 -24.18 17.91
CA LEU A 218 9.67 -24.44 16.47
C LEU A 218 9.01 -23.33 15.64
N ILE A 219 7.84 -22.83 16.07
CA ILE A 219 7.12 -21.76 15.37
C ILE A 219 7.88 -20.43 15.38
N LYS A 220 8.75 -20.20 16.37
CA LYS A 220 9.63 -19.02 16.39
C LYS A 220 10.79 -19.10 15.40
N THR A 221 10.93 -20.20 14.65
CA THR A 221 11.99 -20.33 13.64
C THR A 221 11.78 -19.31 12.52
N SER A 222 12.81 -18.53 12.23
CA SER A 222 12.76 -17.41 11.28
C SER A 222 12.33 -17.80 9.87
N SER A 223 12.68 -19.00 9.41
CA SER A 223 12.35 -19.51 8.06
C SER A 223 10.86 -19.80 7.87
N LEU A 224 10.09 -20.02 8.94
CA LEU A 224 8.65 -20.15 8.84
C LEU A 224 8.00 -18.83 8.44
N TRP A 225 8.59 -17.70 8.83
CA TRP A 225 8.04 -16.36 8.64
C TRP A 225 8.55 -15.71 7.36
N ASN A 226 8.52 -16.45 6.27
CA ASN A 226 8.91 -15.97 4.94
C ASN A 226 7.84 -15.12 4.24
N VAL A 227 6.59 -15.27 4.64
CA VAL A 227 5.46 -14.45 4.17
C VAL A 227 4.86 -13.73 5.37
N VAL A 228 4.88 -12.40 5.33
CA VAL A 228 4.27 -11.55 6.37
C VAL A 228 3.27 -10.62 5.71
N ASP A 229 1.99 -10.92 5.95
CA ASP A 229 0.86 -10.14 5.44
C ASP A 229 0.03 -9.54 6.58
N PHE A 230 0.23 -8.25 6.81
CA PHE A 230 -0.48 -7.49 7.84
C PHE A 230 -1.91 -7.12 7.44
N THR A 231 -2.30 -7.28 6.17
CA THR A 231 -3.64 -6.93 5.66
C THR A 231 -4.69 -7.99 6.00
N THR A 232 -4.26 -9.21 6.34
CA THR A 232 -5.14 -10.33 6.69
C THR A 232 -5.70 -10.28 8.12
N PHE A 233 -5.21 -9.36 8.95
CA PHE A 233 -5.62 -9.27 10.35
C PHE A 233 -6.97 -8.59 10.48
N PRO A 234 -7.97 -9.23 11.11
CA PRO A 234 -9.29 -8.64 11.23
C PRO A 234 -9.27 -7.47 12.22
N LEU A 235 -10.06 -6.44 11.93
CA LEU A 235 -10.30 -5.32 12.85
C LEU A 235 -10.90 -5.82 14.17
N CYS A 236 -11.91 -6.68 14.10
CA CYS A 236 -12.61 -7.22 15.26
C CYS A 236 -12.75 -8.75 15.19
N HIS A 237 -12.82 -9.40 16.35
CA HIS A 237 -13.12 -10.85 16.47
C HIS A 237 -14.56 -11.12 16.89
N VAL A 238 -15.36 -10.07 17.14
CA VAL A 238 -16.76 -10.21 17.53
C VAL A 238 -17.55 -10.66 16.31
N GLN A 239 -18.04 -11.90 16.33
CA GLN A 239 -18.83 -12.51 15.25
C GLN A 239 -20.34 -12.15 15.31
N SER A 240 -20.73 -11.19 16.15
CA SER A 240 -22.13 -10.77 16.22
C SER A 240 -22.48 -9.95 14.99
N GLY A 241 -23.52 -10.37 14.24
CA GLY A 241 -24.02 -9.67 13.06
C GLY A 241 -24.48 -8.23 13.31
N ASN A 242 -24.66 -7.83 14.58
CA ASN A 242 -25.06 -6.49 14.99
C ASN A 242 -23.88 -5.64 15.53
N HIS A 243 -22.64 -6.13 15.42
CA HIS A 243 -21.49 -5.39 15.92
C HIS A 243 -20.98 -4.37 14.91
N GLU A 244 -21.26 -3.09 15.16
CA GLU A 244 -20.60 -1.99 14.46
C GLU A 244 -19.19 -1.78 15.04
N CYS A 245 -18.17 -1.93 14.19
CA CYS A 245 -16.79 -1.71 14.60
C CYS A 245 -16.59 -0.24 15.00
N SER A 246 -16.12 -0.04 16.23
CA SER A 246 -15.91 1.28 16.82
C SER A 246 -14.42 1.64 16.91
N GLU A 247 -14.13 2.86 17.35
CA GLU A 247 -12.78 3.31 17.75
C GLU A 247 -12.13 2.40 18.78
N LEU A 248 -12.92 1.77 19.67
CA LEU A 248 -12.39 0.81 20.64
C LEU A 248 -11.89 -0.46 19.92
N CYS A 249 -12.61 -0.94 18.91
CA CYS A 249 -12.21 -2.08 18.09
C CYS A 249 -10.89 -1.78 17.38
N TYR A 250 -10.74 -0.57 16.84
CA TYR A 250 -9.49 -0.13 16.23
C TYR A 250 -8.34 -0.02 17.24
N ALA A 251 -8.58 0.54 18.43
CA ALA A 251 -7.57 0.60 19.49
C ALA A 251 -7.09 -0.81 19.89
N MET A 252 -8.00 -1.78 19.98
CA MET A 252 -7.68 -3.18 20.26
C MET A 252 -6.91 -3.82 19.11
N TYR A 253 -7.34 -3.61 17.86
CA TYR A 253 -6.62 -4.03 16.66
C TYR A 253 -5.18 -3.50 16.67
N ARG A 254 -5.00 -2.20 16.90
CA ARG A 254 -3.70 -1.55 16.99
C ARG A 254 -2.81 -2.17 18.06
N GLN A 255 -3.37 -2.45 19.24
CA GLN A 255 -2.62 -3.11 20.30
C GLN A 255 -2.20 -4.54 19.92
N ARG A 256 -3.09 -5.32 19.30
CA ARG A 256 -2.75 -6.66 18.79
C ARG A 256 -1.64 -6.59 17.74
N MET A 257 -1.76 -5.65 16.82
CA MET A 257 -0.79 -5.48 15.74
C MET A 257 0.59 -5.10 16.27
N LYS A 258 0.67 -4.16 17.22
CA LYS A 258 1.94 -3.82 17.90
C LYS A 258 2.56 -5.01 18.63
N LYS A 259 1.75 -5.84 19.29
CA LYS A 259 2.24 -7.09 19.90
C LYS A 259 2.78 -8.05 18.84
N PHE A 260 2.13 -8.14 17.69
CA PHE A 260 2.58 -8.97 16.59
C PHE A 260 3.89 -8.44 15.98
N PHE A 261 4.02 -7.13 15.74
CA PHE A 261 5.30 -6.50 15.35
C PHE A 261 6.43 -6.82 16.34
N ASN A 262 6.18 -6.65 17.65
CA ASN A 262 7.18 -6.98 18.68
C ASN A 262 7.57 -8.46 18.64
N TYR A 263 6.61 -9.35 18.39
CA TYR A 263 6.89 -10.77 18.19
C TYR A 263 7.76 -11.00 16.96
N MET A 264 7.45 -10.36 15.82
CA MET A 264 8.26 -10.46 14.61
C MET A 264 9.69 -9.97 14.83
N ASN A 265 9.88 -8.87 15.56
CA ASN A 265 11.21 -8.33 15.87
C ASN A 265 12.07 -9.30 16.70
N VAL A 266 11.42 -10.13 17.52
CA VAL A 266 12.09 -11.19 18.29
C VAL A 266 12.40 -12.40 17.41
N VAL A 267 11.47 -12.78 16.52
CA VAL A 267 11.62 -13.90 15.59
C VAL A 267 12.68 -13.64 14.52
N ARG A 268 12.87 -12.37 14.12
CA ARG A 268 13.81 -11.95 13.06
C ARG A 268 13.56 -12.73 11.76
N PRO A 269 12.41 -12.52 11.12
CA PRO A 269 11.96 -13.33 10.00
C PRO A 269 12.91 -13.23 8.80
N VAL A 270 12.93 -14.29 7.99
CA VAL A 270 13.59 -14.30 6.68
C VAL A 270 12.57 -13.95 5.62
N LEU A 271 12.39 -12.66 5.33
CA LEU A 271 11.26 -12.20 4.53
C LEU A 271 11.49 -12.47 3.05
N LYS A 272 10.52 -13.14 2.42
CA LYS A 272 10.36 -13.28 0.97
C LYS A 272 9.20 -12.45 0.43
N GLN A 273 8.15 -12.29 1.22
CA GLN A 273 6.99 -11.47 0.87
C GLN A 273 6.57 -10.60 2.05
N LEU A 274 6.36 -9.30 1.79
CA LEU A 274 5.88 -8.33 2.76
C LEU A 274 4.66 -7.59 2.22
N ARG A 275 3.57 -7.57 2.98
CA ARG A 275 2.35 -6.81 2.66
C ARG A 275 1.86 -6.03 3.85
N PHE A 276 1.59 -4.74 3.67
CA PHE A 276 0.94 -3.92 4.67
C PHE A 276 0.09 -2.80 4.09
N SER A 277 -0.85 -2.33 4.91
CA SER A 277 -1.67 -1.14 4.64
C SER A 277 -1.80 -0.32 5.94
N PHE A 278 -0.94 0.70 6.07
CA PHE A 278 -0.84 1.56 7.25
C PHE A 278 -0.57 3.02 6.87
N ASP A 279 -1.35 3.96 7.39
CA ASP A 279 -1.07 5.40 7.27
C ASP A 279 0.12 5.77 8.15
N ILE A 280 1.31 5.89 7.54
CA ILE A 280 2.54 6.29 8.25
C ILE A 280 2.56 7.77 8.62
N GLY A 281 1.63 8.57 8.08
CA GLY A 281 1.48 9.99 8.42
C GLY A 281 0.76 10.22 9.73
N ASP A 282 0.02 9.23 10.26
CA ASP A 282 -0.60 9.33 11.57
C ASP A 282 0.32 8.83 12.69
N PHE A 283 1.00 9.78 13.32
CA PHE A 283 1.87 9.53 14.48
C PHE A 283 1.15 8.89 15.67
N LYS A 284 -0.18 9.03 15.80
CA LYS A 284 -0.92 8.44 16.93
C LYS A 284 -0.84 6.92 16.91
N ASP A 285 -0.74 6.33 15.73
CA ASP A 285 -0.70 4.89 15.60
C ASP A 285 0.72 4.35 15.74
N GLY A 286 1.74 5.11 15.33
CA GLY A 286 3.15 4.68 15.41
C GLY A 286 3.49 3.54 14.46
N TRP A 287 2.80 3.46 13.31
CA TRP A 287 3.04 2.42 12.31
C TRP A 287 4.43 2.51 11.69
N LEU A 288 4.92 3.72 11.44
CA LEU A 288 6.25 3.94 10.91
C LEU A 288 7.34 3.29 11.78
N ASP A 289 7.31 3.54 13.09
CA ASP A 289 8.28 2.96 14.03
C ASP A 289 8.22 1.43 14.06
N CYS A 290 7.01 0.87 13.95
CA CYS A 290 6.83 -0.58 13.89
C CYS A 290 7.42 -1.17 12.60
N LEU A 291 7.22 -0.51 11.47
CA LEU A 291 7.75 -0.92 10.17
C LEU A 291 9.27 -0.82 10.13
N LEU A 292 9.85 0.29 10.62
CA LEU A 292 11.30 0.46 10.71
C LEU A 292 11.93 -0.60 11.61
N GLY A 293 11.33 -0.85 12.79
CA GLY A 293 11.80 -1.90 13.69
C GLY A 293 11.73 -3.31 13.08
N LEU A 294 10.76 -3.56 12.20
CA LEU A 294 10.70 -4.80 11.43
C LEU A 294 11.83 -4.88 10.40
N LEU A 295 12.06 -3.81 9.62
CA LEU A 295 13.14 -3.78 8.63
C LEU A 295 14.52 -3.94 9.27
N ASP A 296 14.74 -3.33 10.44
CA ASP A 296 16.01 -3.44 11.18
C ASP A 296 16.27 -4.85 11.75
N SER A 297 15.21 -5.60 12.03
CA SER A 297 15.30 -6.91 12.69
C SER A 297 15.16 -8.09 11.75
N ALA A 298 14.47 -7.91 10.63
CA ALA A 298 14.24 -8.94 9.62
C ALA A 298 15.43 -9.09 8.66
N ARG A 299 15.56 -10.29 8.07
CA ARG A 299 16.45 -10.54 6.94
C ARG A 299 15.70 -10.27 5.64
N CYS A 300 15.86 -9.06 5.10
CA CYS A 300 15.16 -8.58 3.90
C CYS A 300 15.92 -8.85 2.58
N GLN A 301 17.12 -9.43 2.62
CA GLN A 301 17.89 -9.73 1.41
C GLN A 301 17.23 -10.80 0.53
N GLU A 302 16.31 -11.59 1.07
CA GLU A 302 15.54 -12.58 0.33
C GLU A 302 14.15 -12.05 -0.09
N LEU A 303 13.87 -10.76 0.13
CA LEU A 303 12.56 -10.19 -0.16
C LEU A 303 12.40 -10.06 -1.69
N GLU A 304 11.47 -10.83 -2.23
CA GLU A 304 11.16 -10.90 -3.66
C GLU A 304 9.91 -10.04 -3.97
N PHE A 305 8.90 -10.06 -3.10
CA PHE A 305 7.62 -9.37 -3.30
C PHE A 305 7.33 -8.36 -2.18
N ALA A 306 6.91 -7.15 -2.54
CA ALA A 306 6.53 -6.11 -1.60
C ALA A 306 5.27 -5.35 -2.03
N HIS A 307 4.25 -5.32 -1.16
CA HIS A 307 3.08 -4.43 -1.30
C HIS A 307 3.01 -3.49 -0.09
N LEU A 308 3.31 -2.22 -0.30
CA LEU A 308 3.59 -1.23 0.74
C LEU A 308 2.59 -0.08 0.67
N ASN A 309 1.33 -0.31 1.04
CA ASN A 309 0.36 0.78 1.12
C ASN A 309 0.61 1.60 2.39
N TRP A 310 1.30 2.74 2.24
CA TRP A 310 1.70 3.60 3.37
C TRP A 310 0.79 4.83 3.57
N LYS A 311 -0.21 5.03 2.70
CA LYS A 311 -1.05 6.24 2.70
C LYS A 311 -2.31 6.11 3.55
N GLU A 312 -2.77 4.89 3.81
CA GLU A 312 -4.04 4.62 4.48
C GLU A 312 -3.98 3.41 5.41
N SER A 313 -4.84 3.43 6.43
CA SER A 313 -5.13 2.31 7.31
C SER A 313 -6.61 1.94 7.12
N PRO A 314 -6.99 1.05 6.19
CA PRO A 314 -8.38 0.83 5.78
C PRO A 314 -9.33 0.46 6.94
N LEU A 315 -8.79 -0.20 7.96
CA LEU A 315 -9.54 -0.62 9.15
C LEU A 315 -9.75 0.52 10.17
N LYS A 316 -9.16 1.69 9.94
CA LYS A 316 -9.30 2.84 10.83
C LYS A 316 -10.68 3.47 10.62
N PRO A 317 -11.48 3.65 11.69
CA PRO A 317 -12.77 4.32 11.58
C PRO A 317 -12.58 5.72 11.01
N PHE A 318 -13.42 6.09 10.04
CA PHE A 318 -13.45 7.46 9.52
C PHE A 318 -13.85 8.42 10.64
N GLN A 319 -12.90 9.24 11.10
CA GLN A 319 -13.22 10.37 11.96
C GLN A 319 -13.91 11.42 11.09
N ARG A 320 -15.21 11.63 11.32
CA ARG A 320 -15.97 12.75 10.74
C ARG A 320 -15.52 14.04 11.40
N ASP A 321 -14.28 14.43 11.19
CA ASP A 321 -13.86 15.78 11.54
C ASP A 321 -14.40 16.70 10.45
N SER A 322 -15.56 17.29 10.76
CA SER A 322 -16.11 18.54 10.21
C SER A 322 -15.46 19.00 8.90
N ILE A 323 -15.91 18.45 7.77
CA ILE A 323 -15.49 18.88 6.44
C ILE A 323 -16.17 20.23 6.13
N THR A 324 -15.68 21.28 6.76
CA THR A 324 -15.87 22.66 6.28
C THR A 324 -14.56 23.03 5.60
N TRP A 325 -14.49 23.00 4.28
CA TRP A 325 -13.28 23.36 3.53
C TRP A 325 -13.02 24.87 3.64
N SER A 326 -12.35 25.32 4.70
CA SER A 326 -11.81 26.68 4.80
C SER A 326 -10.41 26.77 4.16
N SER A 327 -9.95 27.99 3.89
CA SER A 327 -8.59 28.20 3.37
C SER A 327 -7.49 27.75 4.35
N ASN A 328 -7.77 27.72 5.66
CA ASN A 328 -6.85 27.17 6.65
C ASN A 328 -6.74 25.65 6.52
N ASP A 329 -7.85 24.96 6.23
CA ASP A 329 -7.87 23.50 6.05
C ASP A 329 -7.05 23.05 4.84
N TYR A 330 -6.95 23.90 3.80
CA TYR A 330 -6.08 23.62 2.66
C TYR A 330 -4.59 23.69 3.04
N LYS A 331 -4.17 24.70 3.81
CA LYS A 331 -2.77 24.80 4.27
C LYS A 331 -2.39 23.62 5.17
N ASP A 332 -3.29 23.22 6.05
CA ASP A 332 -3.10 22.08 6.93
C ASP A 332 -3.04 20.77 6.12
N LEU A 333 -3.91 20.58 5.13
CA LEU A 333 -3.85 19.44 4.22
C LEU A 333 -2.51 19.37 3.47
N MET A 334 -2.04 20.49 2.92
CA MET A 334 -0.74 20.55 2.21
C MET A 334 0.42 20.26 3.16
N TRP A 335 0.34 20.75 4.40
CA TRP A 335 1.34 20.49 5.43
C TRP A 335 1.38 18.99 5.77
N HIS A 336 0.23 18.38 6.06
CA HIS A 336 0.12 16.94 6.35
C HIS A 336 0.65 16.08 5.20
N HIS A 337 0.31 16.45 3.96
CA HIS A 337 0.85 15.80 2.77
C HIS A 337 2.39 15.86 2.73
N ARG A 338 2.98 17.06 2.85
CA ARG A 338 4.44 17.23 2.83
C ARG A 338 5.13 16.47 3.96
N GLN A 339 4.54 16.43 5.15
CA GLN A 339 5.09 15.65 6.26
C GLN A 339 5.06 14.15 5.94
N ARG A 340 3.91 13.63 5.51
CA ARG A 340 3.77 12.21 5.16
C ARG A 340 4.73 11.81 4.02
N GLN A 341 4.89 12.67 3.02
CA GLN A 341 5.87 12.48 1.95
C GLN A 341 7.30 12.33 2.49
N ARG A 342 7.74 13.21 3.39
CA ARG A 342 9.09 13.13 4.00
C ARG A 342 9.29 11.82 4.77
N LEU A 343 8.27 11.39 5.51
CA LEU A 343 8.30 10.12 6.23
C LEU A 343 8.42 8.95 5.26
N PHE A 344 7.63 8.95 4.18
CA PHE A 344 7.71 7.94 3.14
C PHE A 344 9.10 7.91 2.49
N THR A 345 9.64 9.05 2.05
CA THR A 345 10.96 9.11 1.43
C THR A 345 12.04 8.53 2.34
N ASN A 346 12.02 8.84 3.64
CA ASN A 346 12.99 8.29 4.60
C ASN A 346 12.79 6.80 4.87
N PHE A 347 11.55 6.34 4.93
CA PHE A 347 11.21 4.93 5.07
C PHE A 347 11.65 4.14 3.83
N PHE A 348 11.33 4.64 2.65
CA PHE A 348 11.59 3.97 1.38
C PHE A 348 13.09 3.90 1.07
N ASP A 349 13.85 4.93 1.47
CA ASP A 349 15.31 4.94 1.40
C ASP A 349 15.91 3.78 2.21
N GLN A 350 15.40 3.55 3.44
CA GLN A 350 15.83 2.42 4.28
C GLN A 350 15.33 1.08 3.75
N PHE A 351 14.08 1.01 3.29
CA PHE A 351 13.49 -0.21 2.72
C PHE A 351 14.31 -0.73 1.54
N THR A 352 14.58 0.13 0.56
CA THR A 352 15.33 -0.26 -0.65
C THR A 352 16.79 -0.57 -0.37
N ALA A 353 17.38 -0.02 0.71
CA ALA A 353 18.70 -0.43 1.17
C ALA A 353 18.70 -1.81 1.85
N ALA A 354 17.63 -2.14 2.59
CA ALA A 354 17.49 -3.43 3.29
C ALA A 354 17.06 -4.58 2.35
N ALA A 355 16.31 -4.28 1.29
CA ALA A 355 15.69 -5.24 0.39
C ALA A 355 16.10 -5.03 -1.09
N PRO A 356 17.38 -5.26 -1.45
CA PRO A 356 17.87 -4.97 -2.81
C PRO A 356 17.34 -5.92 -3.89
N ASN A 357 16.85 -7.10 -3.51
CA ASN A 357 16.47 -8.19 -4.42
C ASN A 357 14.97 -8.24 -4.73
N VAL A 358 14.23 -7.17 -4.45
CA VAL A 358 12.79 -7.10 -4.75
C VAL A 358 12.58 -7.16 -6.26
N SER A 359 11.83 -8.16 -6.71
CA SER A 359 11.45 -8.35 -8.11
C SER A 359 10.06 -7.82 -8.42
N GLU A 360 9.17 -7.77 -7.43
CA GLU A 360 7.82 -7.21 -7.56
C GLU A 360 7.53 -6.20 -6.45
N LEU A 361 7.14 -4.98 -6.85
CA LEU A 361 6.87 -3.87 -5.94
C LEU A 361 5.57 -3.15 -6.30
N ILE A 362 4.70 -3.00 -5.29
CA ILE A 362 3.42 -2.30 -5.38
C ILE A 362 3.35 -1.27 -4.26
N LEU A 363 3.15 0.01 -4.60
CA LEU A 363 2.95 1.06 -3.61
C LEU A 363 2.33 2.34 -4.20
N PRO A 364 1.64 3.14 -3.39
CA PRO A 364 1.50 4.56 -3.66
C PRO A 364 2.88 5.19 -3.80
N PHE A 365 3.14 5.96 -4.85
CA PHE A 365 4.48 6.50 -5.08
C PHE A 365 4.50 8.02 -5.04
N ASP A 366 5.49 8.58 -4.34
CA ASP A 366 5.81 9.99 -4.50
C ASP A 366 6.92 10.14 -5.56
N TRP A 367 6.60 10.83 -6.63
CA TRP A 367 7.53 11.17 -7.72
C TRP A 367 8.58 12.22 -7.32
N SER A 368 9.02 12.26 -6.06
CA SER A 368 10.18 13.07 -5.69
C SER A 368 11.47 12.42 -6.21
N LEU A 369 12.43 13.26 -6.59
CA LEU A 369 13.72 12.79 -7.09
C LEU A 369 14.44 11.85 -6.10
N ARG A 370 14.28 12.05 -4.79
CA ARG A 370 14.89 11.19 -3.78
C ARG A 370 14.24 9.80 -3.74
N SER A 371 12.93 9.72 -3.83
CA SER A 371 12.22 8.43 -3.88
C SER A 371 12.48 7.70 -5.20
N LEU A 372 12.58 8.42 -6.32
CA LEU A 372 12.98 7.85 -7.60
C LEU A 372 14.41 7.29 -7.58
N ARG A 373 15.36 8.01 -6.97
CA ARG A 373 16.72 7.49 -6.72
C ARG A 373 16.73 6.25 -5.81
N ALA A 374 15.84 6.20 -4.82
CA ALA A 374 15.72 5.03 -3.97
C ALA A 374 15.15 3.83 -4.73
N LEU A 375 14.11 4.04 -5.55
CA LEU A 375 13.47 3.03 -6.39
C LEU A 375 14.47 2.41 -7.37
N THR A 376 15.25 3.25 -8.06
CA THR A 376 16.26 2.82 -9.03
C THR A 376 17.43 2.06 -8.40
N ARG A 377 17.51 1.89 -7.08
CA ARG A 377 18.47 0.94 -6.48
C ARG A 377 18.02 -0.52 -6.56
N LEU A 378 16.73 -0.76 -6.80
CA LEU A 378 16.15 -2.10 -6.93
C LEU A 378 16.42 -2.65 -8.34
N GLN A 379 17.66 -3.06 -8.60
CA GLN A 379 18.11 -3.51 -9.92
C GLN A 379 17.49 -4.84 -10.36
N CYS A 380 16.94 -5.62 -9.42
CA CYS A 380 16.25 -6.89 -9.69
C CYS A 380 14.76 -6.71 -10.00
N LEU A 381 14.26 -5.46 -10.06
CA LEU A 381 12.84 -5.19 -10.19
C LEU A 381 12.32 -5.48 -11.61
N GLU A 382 11.42 -6.45 -11.72
CA GLU A 382 10.80 -6.87 -12.98
C GLU A 382 9.37 -6.37 -13.13
N ARG A 383 8.64 -6.23 -12.01
CA ARG A 383 7.23 -5.84 -11.98
C ARG A 383 7.01 -4.70 -10.99
N LEU A 384 6.48 -3.59 -11.49
CA LEU A 384 6.31 -2.36 -10.73
C LEU A 384 4.90 -1.79 -10.91
N VAL A 385 4.23 -1.55 -9.78
CA VAL A 385 2.92 -0.88 -9.72
C VAL A 385 3.08 0.38 -8.88
N LEU A 386 3.03 1.54 -9.53
CA LEU A 386 3.09 2.85 -8.90
C LEU A 386 1.67 3.43 -8.84
N GLU A 387 1.03 3.26 -7.69
CA GLU A 387 -0.29 3.81 -7.43
C GLU A 387 -0.22 5.31 -7.16
N LYS A 388 -1.35 5.98 -7.32
CA LYS A 388 -1.46 7.38 -7.00
C LYS A 388 -1.36 7.60 -5.49
N TYR A 389 -0.40 8.44 -5.11
CA TYR A 389 -0.34 8.98 -3.75
C TYR A 389 -1.17 10.26 -3.60
N PHE A 390 -0.96 11.26 -4.47
CA PHE A 390 -1.52 12.59 -4.28
C PHE A 390 -1.93 13.27 -5.59
N VAL A 391 -3.03 14.04 -5.55
CA VAL A 391 -3.66 14.64 -6.74
C VAL A 391 -2.86 15.78 -7.35
N PHE A 392 -2.04 16.48 -6.55
CA PHE A 392 -1.30 17.66 -7.03
C PHE A 392 0.16 17.38 -7.32
N GLN A 393 0.57 16.11 -7.36
CA GLN A 393 1.92 15.76 -7.74
C GLN A 393 2.05 15.71 -9.26
N THR A 394 2.98 16.48 -9.81
CA THR A 394 3.32 16.47 -11.23
C THR A 394 4.33 15.36 -11.51
N LEU A 395 4.05 14.57 -12.54
CA LEU A 395 5.04 13.72 -13.18
C LEU A 395 5.67 14.54 -14.31
N GLU A 396 6.99 14.53 -14.40
CA GLU A 396 7.75 15.19 -15.47
C GLU A 396 8.39 14.12 -16.35
N GLN A 397 8.64 14.43 -17.62
CA GLN A 397 9.27 13.50 -18.57
C GLN A 397 10.60 12.96 -18.02
N GLY A 398 11.46 13.83 -17.47
CA GLY A 398 12.75 13.42 -16.92
C GLY A 398 12.67 12.40 -15.78
N HIS A 399 11.55 12.36 -15.03
CA HIS A 399 11.34 11.34 -14.02
C HIS A 399 11.01 9.96 -14.62
N LEU A 400 10.26 9.92 -15.74
CA LEU A 400 10.05 8.68 -16.49
C LEU A 400 11.35 8.21 -17.14
N ASP A 401 12.11 9.12 -17.76
CA ASP A 401 13.41 8.79 -18.37
C ASP A 401 14.34 8.15 -17.34
N GLN A 402 14.45 8.77 -16.16
CA GLN A 402 15.28 8.24 -15.07
C GLN A 402 14.75 6.91 -14.52
N LEU A 403 13.42 6.68 -14.52
CA LEU A 403 12.85 5.40 -14.13
C LEU A 403 13.32 4.27 -15.05
N PHE A 404 13.17 4.44 -16.36
CA PHE A 404 13.53 3.42 -17.36
C PHE A 404 15.05 3.23 -17.45
N GLN A 405 15.83 4.32 -17.42
CA GLN A 405 17.30 4.24 -17.38
C GLN A 405 17.80 3.55 -16.11
N GLY A 406 17.13 3.76 -14.97
CA GLY A 406 17.53 3.20 -13.69
C GLY A 406 17.05 1.77 -13.44
N LEU A 407 16.08 1.27 -14.20
CA LEU A 407 15.49 -0.06 -14.05
C LEU A 407 15.50 -0.83 -15.38
N PRO A 408 16.68 -1.22 -15.89
CA PRO A 408 16.80 -1.86 -17.20
C PRO A 408 16.11 -3.23 -17.29
N GLY A 409 15.90 -3.91 -16.15
CA GLY A 409 15.23 -5.21 -16.06
C GLY A 409 13.71 -5.14 -15.99
N LEU A 410 13.11 -3.94 -16.02
CA LEU A 410 11.68 -3.76 -15.82
C LEU A 410 10.89 -4.31 -17.02
N ARG A 411 10.03 -5.30 -16.76
CA ARG A 411 9.18 -5.96 -17.77
C ARG A 411 7.73 -5.54 -17.66
N HIS A 412 7.26 -5.21 -16.46
CA HIS A 412 5.86 -4.90 -16.22
C HIS A 412 5.74 -3.60 -15.44
N LEU A 413 5.02 -2.63 -16.00
CA LEU A 413 4.77 -1.34 -15.37
C LEU A 413 3.28 -1.00 -15.37
N THR A 414 2.75 -0.72 -14.19
CA THR A 414 1.44 -0.08 -14.02
C THR A 414 1.63 1.27 -13.36
N LEU A 415 1.08 2.32 -13.98
CA LEU A 415 1.15 3.69 -13.50
C LEU A 415 -0.25 4.22 -13.21
N GLU A 416 -0.40 4.87 -12.06
CA GLU A 416 -1.55 5.70 -11.74
C GLU A 416 -1.08 7.11 -11.35
N VAL A 417 -1.16 8.04 -12.30
CA VAL A 417 -0.72 9.43 -12.11
C VAL A 417 -1.81 10.40 -12.52
N TRP A 418 -2.02 11.43 -11.69
CA TRP A 418 -2.98 12.49 -11.95
C TRP A 418 -2.23 13.79 -12.16
N THR A 419 -2.15 14.22 -13.40
CA THR A 419 -1.43 15.44 -13.77
C THR A 419 -2.37 16.66 -13.68
N PRO A 420 -2.02 17.71 -12.92
CA PRO A 420 -2.86 18.91 -12.86
C PRO A 420 -2.81 19.66 -14.20
N SER A 421 -3.97 20.06 -14.70
CA SER A 421 -4.16 20.71 -16.01
C SER A 421 -3.64 22.15 -16.13
N GLY A 422 -2.78 22.62 -15.21
CA GLY A 422 -2.36 24.02 -15.10
C GLY A 422 -1.40 24.48 -16.21
N TYR A 423 -0.62 23.57 -16.80
CA TYR A 423 0.38 23.88 -17.84
C TYR A 423 -0.04 23.37 -19.24
N GLY A 424 -1.29 22.94 -19.39
CA GLY A 424 -1.82 22.28 -20.58
C GLY A 424 -1.57 20.77 -20.60
N LEU A 425 -1.87 20.12 -21.74
CA LEU A 425 -1.66 18.68 -21.93
C LEU A 425 -0.17 18.32 -21.80
N LEU A 426 0.16 17.43 -20.87
CA LEU A 426 1.49 16.83 -20.76
C LEU A 426 1.54 15.60 -21.66
N MET A 427 2.48 15.60 -22.58
CA MET A 427 2.72 14.48 -23.48
C MET A 427 4.03 13.79 -23.06
N TYR A 428 4.02 12.47 -23.02
CA TYR A 428 5.12 11.66 -22.53
C TYR A 428 5.70 10.78 -23.63
N SER A 429 7.02 10.68 -23.67
CA SER A 429 7.73 9.70 -24.48
C SER A 429 8.18 8.55 -23.58
N ILE A 430 8.06 7.32 -24.04
CA ILE A 430 8.51 6.15 -23.28
C ILE A 430 9.55 5.42 -24.12
N ASP A 431 10.72 5.22 -23.55
CA ASP A 431 11.83 4.46 -24.13
C ASP A 431 12.18 3.33 -23.16
N ALA A 432 11.81 2.09 -23.51
CA ALA A 432 11.84 0.94 -22.62
C ALA A 432 11.99 -0.38 -23.41
N ASP A 433 13.24 -0.76 -23.71
CA ASP A 433 13.59 -1.95 -24.51
C ASP A 433 12.93 -3.27 -24.06
N ASN A 434 12.92 -3.52 -22.75
CA ASN A 434 12.53 -4.80 -22.16
C ASN A 434 11.08 -4.82 -21.64
N LEU A 435 10.33 -3.74 -21.83
CA LEU A 435 8.99 -3.61 -21.29
C LEU A 435 8.01 -4.48 -22.08
N GLN A 436 7.39 -5.45 -21.41
CA GLN A 436 6.43 -6.40 -21.97
C GLN A 436 4.97 -6.02 -21.65
N TYR A 437 4.76 -5.32 -20.54
CA TYR A 437 3.44 -4.93 -20.07
C TYR A 437 3.45 -3.47 -19.62
N LEU A 438 2.54 -2.66 -20.17
CA LEU A 438 2.35 -1.27 -19.77
C LEU A 438 0.87 -0.98 -19.54
N ASP A 439 0.53 -0.58 -18.32
CA ASP A 439 -0.81 -0.14 -17.95
C ASP A 439 -0.80 1.30 -17.42
N VAL A 440 -1.35 2.20 -18.22
CA VAL A 440 -1.60 3.61 -17.89
C VAL A 440 -3.09 3.93 -17.83
N SER A 441 -3.95 2.91 -17.68
CA SER A 441 -5.41 3.06 -17.70
C SER A 441 -5.94 3.92 -16.58
N GLN A 442 -5.28 3.93 -15.41
CA GLN A 442 -5.71 4.72 -14.27
C GLN A 442 -5.11 6.14 -14.25
N CYS A 443 -4.28 6.49 -15.23
CA CYS A 443 -3.72 7.82 -15.35
C CYS A 443 -4.76 8.85 -15.80
N ARG A 444 -4.64 10.10 -15.33
CA ARG A 444 -5.48 11.23 -15.74
C ARG A 444 -4.61 12.37 -16.26
N GLY A 445 -4.97 12.87 -17.45
CA GLY A 445 -4.17 13.89 -18.16
C GLY A 445 -2.83 13.36 -18.69
N PHE A 446 -2.67 12.04 -18.82
CA PHE A 446 -1.47 11.40 -19.36
C PHE A 446 -1.67 11.11 -20.85
N TYR A 447 -0.90 11.77 -21.70
CA TYR A 447 -0.96 11.59 -23.15
C TYR A 447 0.35 11.01 -23.65
N LEU A 448 0.29 10.01 -24.54
CA LEU A 448 1.48 9.40 -25.11
C LEU A 448 1.89 10.17 -26.37
N GLN A 449 3.10 10.70 -26.38
CA GLN A 449 3.71 11.38 -27.52
C GLN A 449 4.37 10.39 -28.46
N SER A 450 5.21 9.52 -27.90
CA SER A 450 5.98 8.51 -28.61
C SER A 450 6.22 7.32 -27.69
N LEU A 451 6.47 6.17 -28.29
CA LEU A 451 6.78 4.93 -27.61
C LEU A 451 7.89 4.24 -28.36
N TYR A 452 8.87 3.73 -27.64
CA TYR A 452 9.85 2.77 -28.11
C TYR A 452 9.90 1.66 -27.07
N ALA A 453 9.16 0.59 -27.32
CA ALA A 453 9.06 -0.57 -26.46
C ALA A 453 8.94 -1.82 -27.35
N PRO A 454 10.04 -2.25 -27.98
CA PRO A 454 10.04 -3.31 -28.98
C PRO A 454 9.49 -4.64 -28.47
N SER A 455 9.64 -4.91 -27.17
CA SER A 455 9.19 -6.13 -26.51
C SER A 455 7.77 -6.05 -25.93
N LEU A 456 7.02 -4.96 -26.18
CA LEU A 456 5.73 -4.72 -25.54
C LEU A 456 4.65 -5.62 -26.11
N GLU A 457 4.11 -6.51 -25.28
CA GLU A 457 3.06 -7.47 -25.63
C GLU A 457 1.67 -6.95 -25.26
N VAL A 458 1.53 -6.30 -24.10
CA VAL A 458 0.25 -5.87 -23.56
C VAL A 458 0.27 -4.38 -23.23
N PHE A 459 -0.68 -3.64 -23.82
CA PHE A 459 -0.89 -2.24 -23.54
C PHE A 459 -2.29 -1.98 -22.99
N LYS A 460 -2.38 -1.22 -21.89
CA LYS A 460 -3.65 -0.78 -21.31
C LYS A 460 -3.66 0.72 -21.12
N MET A 461 -4.78 1.32 -21.49
CA MET A 461 -5.01 2.76 -21.39
C MET A 461 -6.49 3.04 -21.27
N SER A 462 -6.84 4.22 -20.76
CA SER A 462 -8.21 4.70 -20.77
C SER A 462 -8.20 6.20 -21.01
N ARG A 463 -9.22 6.69 -21.70
CA ARG A 463 -9.39 8.11 -21.93
C ARG A 463 -9.95 8.76 -20.68
N HIS A 464 -9.06 9.22 -19.80
CA HIS A 464 -9.44 10.06 -18.69
C HIS A 464 -9.01 11.51 -18.97
N SER A 465 -9.93 12.29 -19.53
CA SER A 465 -9.74 13.73 -19.66
C SER A 465 -9.68 14.35 -18.27
N TRP A 466 -8.76 15.29 -18.09
CA TRP A 466 -8.84 16.18 -16.94
C TRP A 466 -9.85 17.28 -17.27
N THR A 467 -11.09 17.15 -16.80
CA THR A 467 -12.13 18.18 -16.91
C THR A 467 -11.87 19.31 -15.91
N GLY A 468 -10.80 20.07 -16.16
CA GLY A 468 -10.51 21.31 -15.44
C GLY A 468 -11.14 22.51 -16.16
N PRO A 469 -11.65 23.53 -15.45
CA PRO A 469 -12.32 24.70 -16.04
C PRO A 469 -11.43 25.61 -16.90
N LEU A 470 -10.18 25.22 -17.20
CA LEU A 470 -9.15 26.07 -17.81
C LEU A 470 -8.44 25.47 -19.02
N THR A 471 -8.76 24.25 -19.45
CA THR A 471 -8.14 23.66 -20.64
C THR A 471 -9.04 23.80 -21.85
N ASN A 472 -8.80 24.84 -22.67
CA ASN A 472 -9.22 24.85 -24.07
C ASN A 472 -8.37 23.79 -24.81
N VAL A 473 -8.85 22.55 -24.83
CA VAL A 473 -8.18 21.40 -25.45
C VAL A 473 -8.23 21.47 -26.99
N ASP A 474 -9.04 22.36 -27.56
CA ASP A 474 -9.31 22.49 -29.01
C ASP A 474 -8.08 22.80 -29.90
N SER A 475 -6.91 23.04 -29.32
CA SER A 475 -5.72 23.54 -30.03
C SER A 475 -4.50 22.61 -30.05
N ARG A 476 -4.53 21.40 -29.50
CA ARG A 476 -3.33 20.54 -29.46
C ARG A 476 -3.46 19.29 -30.34
N ASP A 477 -2.48 19.12 -31.22
CA ASP A 477 -2.29 17.92 -32.05
C ASP A 477 -1.81 16.75 -31.17
N VAL A 478 -2.76 16.11 -30.49
CA VAL A 478 -2.48 14.88 -29.73
C VAL A 478 -2.20 13.75 -30.72
N PRO A 479 -1.04 13.07 -30.63
CA PRO A 479 -0.71 11.96 -31.51
C PRO A 479 -1.75 10.83 -31.46
N CYS A 480 -1.94 10.18 -32.59
CA CYS A 480 -2.80 9.01 -32.65
C CYS A 480 -2.14 7.86 -31.91
N VAL A 481 -2.81 7.32 -30.91
CA VAL A 481 -2.33 6.17 -30.13
C VAL A 481 -2.06 4.97 -31.03
N HIS A 482 -2.91 4.69 -32.02
CA HIS A 482 -2.69 3.59 -32.97
C HIS A 482 -1.38 3.77 -33.70
N GLN A 483 -1.11 4.97 -34.24
CA GLN A 483 0.15 5.28 -34.91
C GLN A 483 1.36 5.11 -33.98
N VAL A 484 1.29 5.65 -32.76
CA VAL A 484 2.37 5.53 -31.77
C VAL A 484 2.67 4.05 -31.44
N LEU A 485 1.64 3.22 -31.31
CA LEU A 485 1.81 1.79 -31.06
C LEU A 485 2.35 1.05 -32.30
N CYS A 486 1.89 1.38 -33.51
CA CYS A 486 2.40 0.78 -34.75
C CYS A 486 3.90 1.02 -34.93
N GLU A 487 4.36 2.23 -34.61
CA GLU A 487 5.76 2.63 -34.73
C GLU A 487 6.61 2.08 -33.57
N GLY A 488 6.06 2.05 -32.36
CA GLY A 488 6.80 1.84 -31.12
C GLY A 488 6.74 0.45 -30.49
N ALA A 489 5.73 -0.37 -30.83
CA ALA A 489 5.43 -1.65 -30.19
C ALA A 489 5.14 -2.75 -31.23
N PRO A 490 6.16 -3.21 -31.99
CA PRO A 490 6.01 -4.19 -33.06
C PRO A 490 5.47 -5.55 -32.59
N GLU A 491 5.76 -5.97 -31.35
CA GLU A 491 5.34 -7.26 -30.78
C GLU A 491 4.02 -7.18 -30.00
N LEU A 492 3.26 -6.09 -30.15
CA LEU A 492 2.01 -5.89 -29.43
C LEU A 492 0.95 -6.91 -29.85
N ILE A 493 0.45 -7.68 -28.87
CA ILE A 493 -0.59 -8.70 -29.05
C ILE A 493 -1.93 -8.29 -28.44
N GLN A 494 -1.96 -7.36 -27.49
CA GLN A 494 -3.17 -7.04 -26.74
C GLN A 494 -3.30 -5.55 -26.38
N ILE A 495 -4.49 -4.97 -26.62
CA ILE A 495 -4.88 -3.63 -26.13
C ILE A 495 -6.13 -3.73 -25.28
N ASN A 496 -6.12 -3.26 -24.03
CA ASN A 496 -7.31 -3.21 -23.14
C ASN A 496 -8.11 -4.52 -23.02
N ASN A 497 -7.40 -5.65 -22.99
CA ASN A 497 -7.96 -7.02 -22.97
C ASN A 497 -8.54 -7.52 -24.30
N HIS A 498 -8.37 -6.76 -25.39
CA HIS A 498 -8.67 -7.20 -26.75
C HIS A 498 -7.42 -7.74 -27.43
N LEU A 499 -7.51 -8.94 -28.01
CA LEU A 499 -6.44 -9.55 -28.78
C LEU A 499 -6.38 -8.95 -30.19
N LEU A 500 -5.19 -8.56 -30.61
CA LEU A 500 -4.96 -7.94 -31.91
C LEU A 500 -4.85 -9.00 -33.02
N HIS A 501 -5.39 -8.69 -34.19
CA HIS A 501 -5.14 -9.49 -35.39
C HIS A 501 -3.70 -9.30 -35.89
N PRO A 502 -3.08 -10.27 -36.59
CA PRO A 502 -1.70 -10.12 -37.08
C PRO A 502 -1.45 -8.91 -37.99
N ASP A 503 -2.47 -8.42 -38.69
CA ASP A 503 -2.45 -7.28 -39.63
C ASP A 503 -2.96 -5.97 -39.00
N TRP A 504 -3.05 -5.88 -37.67
CA TRP A 504 -3.63 -4.72 -36.96
C TRP A 504 -2.91 -3.38 -37.23
N ARG A 505 -1.65 -3.44 -37.67
CA ARG A 505 -0.83 -2.26 -37.97
C ARG A 505 -1.23 -1.63 -39.30
N GLU A 506 -1.55 -2.46 -40.28
CA GLU A 506 -1.94 -2.05 -41.63
C GLU A 506 -3.46 -1.84 -41.75
N ASN A 507 -4.25 -2.55 -40.94
CA ASN A 507 -5.70 -2.61 -41.07
C ASN A 507 -6.43 -2.38 -39.73
N ILE A 508 -7.18 -1.28 -39.65
CA ILE A 508 -8.04 -0.99 -38.50
C ILE A 508 -9.41 -1.65 -38.72
N TYR A 509 -9.57 -2.85 -38.17
CA TYR A 509 -10.83 -3.59 -38.21
C TYR A 509 -11.87 -3.02 -37.20
N PRO A 510 -13.18 -3.29 -37.37
CA PRO A 510 -14.26 -2.62 -36.64
C PRO A 510 -14.15 -2.66 -35.10
N GLU A 511 -13.72 -3.79 -34.55
CA GLU A 511 -13.53 -3.99 -33.11
C GLU A 511 -12.37 -3.12 -32.60
N LEU A 512 -11.25 -3.08 -33.32
CA LEU A 512 -10.12 -2.22 -32.99
C LEU A 512 -10.49 -0.73 -33.10
N ALA A 513 -11.26 -0.34 -34.13
CA ALA A 513 -11.77 1.02 -34.28
C ALA A 513 -12.62 1.44 -33.06
N THR A 514 -13.46 0.54 -32.56
CA THR A 514 -14.29 0.78 -31.36
C THR A 514 -13.42 1.04 -30.13
N ILE A 515 -12.39 0.22 -29.91
CA ILE A 515 -11.45 0.39 -28.79
C ILE A 515 -10.68 1.72 -28.92
N LEU A 516 -10.19 2.05 -30.11
CA LEU A 516 -9.48 3.31 -30.37
C LEU A 516 -10.39 4.53 -30.14
N ASN A 517 -11.68 4.43 -30.50
CA ASN A 517 -12.67 5.46 -30.23
C ASN A 517 -12.95 5.66 -28.73
N ASP A 518 -12.70 4.65 -27.90
CA ASP A 518 -12.83 4.76 -26.44
C ASP A 518 -11.58 5.34 -25.78
N VAL A 519 -10.39 5.12 -26.35
CA VAL A 519 -9.12 5.43 -25.67
C VAL A 519 -8.28 6.54 -26.29
N CYS A 520 -8.25 6.66 -27.61
CA CYS A 520 -7.33 7.55 -28.30
C CYS A 520 -7.83 8.99 -28.32
N SER A 521 -7.11 9.95 -27.76
CA SER A 521 -7.57 11.35 -27.70
C SER A 521 -7.32 12.19 -28.96
N CYS A 522 -6.85 11.59 -30.06
CA CYS A 522 -6.59 12.32 -31.31
C CYS A 522 -7.88 12.72 -32.03
N ARG A 523 -7.78 13.68 -32.97
CA ARG A 523 -8.93 14.20 -33.73
C ARG A 523 -9.65 13.15 -34.57
N GLN A 524 -8.95 12.10 -35.02
CA GLN A 524 -9.54 11.03 -35.85
C GLN A 524 -10.50 10.13 -35.04
N HIS A 525 -10.12 9.81 -33.81
CA HIS A 525 -10.84 8.87 -32.95
C HIS A 525 -11.69 9.55 -31.87
N ASN A 526 -11.68 10.89 -31.86
CA ASN A 526 -12.40 11.68 -30.89
C ASN A 526 -13.20 12.79 -31.57
N SER A 527 -14.29 12.39 -32.21
CA SER A 527 -15.25 13.29 -32.86
C SER A 527 -16.05 14.15 -31.87
N ASN A 528 -16.01 13.85 -30.57
CA ASN A 528 -16.92 14.41 -29.56
C ASN A 528 -16.34 15.60 -28.76
N TRP A 529 -15.19 16.18 -29.15
CA TRP A 529 -14.75 17.46 -28.57
C TRP A 529 -15.50 18.67 -29.12
N VAL A 530 -16.27 18.48 -30.19
CA VAL A 530 -17.19 19.49 -30.70
C VAL A 530 -18.54 19.30 -30.00
N LEU A 531 -18.69 19.86 -28.79
CA LEU A 531 -19.97 20.29 -28.21
C LEU A 531 -19.74 21.29 -27.08
#